data_AF-A0A356QNM2-F1
#
_entry.id   AF-A0A356QNM2-F1
#
_cell.length_a   1.000
_cell.length_b   1.000
_cell.length_c   1.000
_cell.angle_alpha   90.00
_cell.angle_beta   90.00
_cell.angle_gamma   90.00
#
_symmetry.space_group_name_H-M   'P 1'
#
loop_
_entity.id
_entity.type
_entity.pdbx_description
1 polymer ?
#
loop_
_entity_poly.entity_id
_entity_poly.type
_entity_poly.pdbx_seq_one_letter_code
_entity_poly.pdbx_strand_id
1 'polypeptide(L)'
;MNNPSKRRAFLQGCALAMGSSLVPRLHQKATARDSLDHDRSQRFSVSTYSFWQFRGPKVPIETCIDQASRMNFDGLEILEMQMTDSSNSYIQQLKRRAHSQGLALCGFSTHQGFVSPDSTRRQDNIKKTIASIEQAYRLGIPTMRINTGRWGTIKSFDALMANRGIEPRLEGYTDDDAYKWVMQSIEECLPVAEKCGVVLGLENHWGLGRTAAGVLKIIGAIKSPWLQATLDTGN
;
A
#
# COMPACT_ATOMS: atom_id res chain seq x y z
N MET A 1 -6.50 10.26 -36.95
CA MET A 1 -7.31 11.50 -36.99
C MET A 1 -7.08 12.28 -35.70
N ASN A 2 -6.06 13.14 -35.71
CA ASN A 2 -5.71 14.01 -34.58
C ASN A 2 -6.15 15.43 -34.95
N ASN A 3 -7.08 16.00 -34.18
CA ASN A 3 -7.63 17.33 -34.44
C ASN A 3 -6.68 18.42 -33.87
N PRO A 4 -5.94 19.17 -34.70
CA PRO A 4 -4.89 20.11 -34.26
C PRO A 4 -5.43 21.45 -33.72
N SER A 5 -6.75 21.62 -33.68
CA SER A 5 -7.41 22.92 -33.53
C SER A 5 -7.43 23.50 -32.11
N LYS A 6 -7.12 22.72 -31.06
CA LYS A 6 -7.19 23.23 -29.66
C LYS A 6 -5.89 23.86 -29.13
N ARG A 7 -4.73 23.67 -29.76
CA ARG A 7 -3.44 24.21 -29.27
C ARG A 7 -3.05 25.56 -29.88
N ARG A 8 -3.68 26.02 -30.97
CA ARG A 8 -3.35 27.30 -31.63
C ARG A 8 -4.16 28.50 -31.15
N ALA A 9 -5.23 28.29 -30.38
CA ALA A 9 -6.03 29.38 -29.83
C ALA A 9 -5.37 30.12 -28.65
N PHE A 10 -4.29 29.58 -28.07
CA PHE A 10 -3.64 30.17 -26.89
C PHE A 10 -2.49 31.14 -27.22
N LEU A 11 -2.08 31.30 -28.49
CA LEU A 11 -0.92 32.13 -28.87
C LEU A 11 -1.22 33.25 -29.87
N GLN A 12 -2.49 33.58 -30.14
CA GLN A 12 -2.87 34.72 -31.00
C GLN A 12 -3.42 35.91 -30.20
N GLY A 13 -2.70 36.32 -29.16
CA GLY A 13 -3.11 37.42 -28.27
C GLY A 13 -2.03 38.48 -28.04
N CYS A 14 -1.13 38.71 -28.99
CA CYS A 14 -0.12 39.77 -28.89
C CYS A 14 0.06 40.45 -30.25
N ALA A 15 -0.82 41.41 -30.56
CA ALA A 15 -0.57 42.42 -31.58
C ALA A 15 -1.09 43.78 -31.09
N LEU A 16 -0.14 44.70 -30.96
CA LEU A 16 -0.18 46.11 -30.61
C LEU A 16 -1.43 46.90 -31.06
N ALA A 17 -2.02 47.66 -30.13
CA ALA A 17 -2.75 48.90 -30.44
C ALA A 17 -2.46 49.94 -29.35
N MET A 18 -1.71 50.98 -29.72
CA MET A 18 -1.60 52.22 -28.96
C MET A 18 -2.90 53.02 -29.16
N GLY A 19 -3.54 53.46 -28.08
CA GLY A 19 -4.70 54.36 -28.19
C GLY A 19 -5.65 54.23 -26.99
N SER A 20 -5.83 55.34 -26.31
CA SER A 20 -6.54 55.52 -25.04
C SER A 20 -8.00 55.06 -25.00
N SER A 21 -8.40 54.69 -23.78
CA SER A 21 -9.74 54.70 -23.17
C SER A 21 -10.62 53.44 -23.28
N LEU A 22 -11.08 53.04 -22.09
CA LEU A 22 -12.03 51.97 -21.75
C LEU A 22 -11.46 50.54 -21.80
N VAL A 23 -10.86 50.14 -20.68
CA VAL A 23 -10.69 48.73 -20.33
C VAL A 23 -12.09 48.12 -20.22
N PRO A 24 -12.51 47.20 -21.11
CA PRO A 24 -13.64 46.35 -20.78
C PRO A 24 -13.12 45.50 -19.63
N ARG A 25 -13.70 45.64 -18.43
CA ARG A 25 -13.57 44.59 -17.42
C ARG A 25 -14.14 43.35 -18.08
N LEU A 26 -13.26 42.50 -18.60
CA LEU A 26 -13.55 41.11 -18.89
C LEU A 26 -13.92 40.49 -17.54
N HIS A 27 -15.19 40.64 -17.18
CA HIS A 27 -15.86 39.76 -16.24
C HIS A 27 -16.03 38.42 -16.95
N GLN A 28 -14.91 37.80 -17.30
CA GLN A 28 -14.87 36.40 -17.62
C GLN A 28 -15.03 35.72 -16.28
N LYS A 29 -16.30 35.58 -15.86
CA LYS A 29 -16.70 34.54 -14.93
C LYS A 29 -16.20 33.27 -15.61
N ALA A 30 -15.04 32.79 -15.19
CA ALA A 30 -14.53 31.49 -15.57
C ALA A 30 -15.54 30.48 -15.03
N THR A 31 -16.62 30.23 -15.77
CA THR A 31 -17.55 29.13 -15.55
C THR A 31 -16.91 27.90 -16.18
N ALA A 32 -15.77 27.53 -15.61
CA ALA A 32 -15.20 26.20 -15.63
C ALA A 32 -14.67 25.91 -14.21
N ARG A 33 -15.43 26.32 -13.20
CA ARG A 33 -15.65 25.42 -12.07
C ARG A 33 -16.71 24.46 -12.58
N ASP A 34 -16.28 23.38 -13.23
CA ASP A 34 -16.93 22.12 -12.93
C ASP A 34 -16.68 21.93 -11.44
N SER A 35 -17.62 22.42 -10.64
CA SER A 35 -17.78 22.00 -9.27
C SER A 35 -18.13 20.51 -9.36
N LEU A 36 -17.11 19.68 -9.51
CA LEU A 36 -17.12 18.41 -8.82
C LEU A 36 -17.07 18.77 -7.34
N ASP A 37 -18.23 19.15 -6.84
CA ASP A 37 -18.59 19.16 -5.43
C ASP A 37 -18.63 17.70 -5.00
N HIS A 38 -17.46 17.05 -5.05
CA HIS A 38 -17.25 15.77 -4.41
C HIS A 38 -16.74 16.09 -3.02
N ASP A 39 -17.65 16.62 -2.20
CA ASP A 39 -17.62 16.48 -0.75
C ASP A 39 -17.86 15.00 -0.39
N ARG A 40 -17.05 14.11 -0.97
CA ARG A 40 -16.96 12.74 -0.50
C ARG A 40 -16.08 12.77 0.72
N SER A 41 -16.73 12.82 1.88
CA SER A 41 -16.07 12.65 3.17
C SER A 41 -15.38 11.28 3.31
N GLN A 42 -15.80 10.29 2.51
CA GLN A 42 -15.25 8.93 2.50
C GLN A 42 -14.50 8.65 1.20
N ARG A 43 -13.28 8.11 1.35
CA ARG A 43 -12.46 7.61 0.24
C ARG A 43 -12.42 6.09 0.28
N PHE A 44 -12.55 5.46 -0.88
CA PHE A 44 -12.50 4.02 -1.04
C PHE A 44 -11.29 3.63 -1.87
N SER A 45 -10.47 2.74 -1.34
CA SER A 45 -9.38 2.11 -2.08
C SER A 45 -9.63 0.62 -2.21
N VAL A 46 -8.97 -0.02 -3.16
CA VAL A 46 -9.08 -1.46 -3.41
C VAL A 46 -7.72 -2.12 -3.35
N SER A 47 -7.65 -3.35 -2.85
CA SER A 47 -6.43 -4.15 -2.88
C SER A 47 -6.30 -4.87 -4.23
N THR A 48 -5.08 -5.01 -4.76
CA THR A 48 -4.86 -5.86 -5.93
C THR A 48 -5.31 -7.30 -5.69
N TYR A 49 -5.30 -7.76 -4.43
CA TYR A 49 -5.78 -9.08 -4.03
C TYR A 49 -7.27 -9.28 -4.33
N SER A 50 -8.08 -8.22 -4.29
CA SER A 50 -9.51 -8.27 -4.61
C SER A 50 -9.81 -8.63 -6.07
N PHE A 51 -8.82 -8.49 -6.97
CA PHE A 51 -8.95 -8.89 -8.38
C PHE A 51 -8.46 -10.33 -8.64
N TRP A 52 -7.87 -11.00 -7.64
CA TRP A 52 -7.33 -12.34 -7.83
C TRP A 52 -8.42 -13.40 -7.68
N GLN A 53 -8.75 -14.07 -8.78
CA GLN A 53 -9.84 -15.05 -8.84
C GLN A 53 -9.51 -16.44 -8.23
N PHE A 54 -8.41 -16.60 -7.50
CA PHE A 54 -7.90 -17.83 -6.86
C PHE A 54 -7.61 -19.05 -7.77
N ARG A 55 -8.31 -19.21 -8.88
CA ARG A 55 -8.23 -20.37 -9.80
C ARG A 55 -7.62 -20.05 -11.16
N GLY A 56 -7.16 -18.81 -11.36
CA GLY A 56 -6.55 -18.32 -12.59
C GLY A 56 -5.16 -17.73 -12.36
N PRO A 57 -4.49 -17.28 -13.44
CA PRO A 57 -3.25 -16.53 -13.30
C PRO A 57 -3.48 -15.28 -12.44
N LYS A 58 -2.43 -14.86 -11.73
CA LYS A 58 -2.43 -13.58 -11.03
C LYS A 58 -2.76 -12.47 -12.04
N VAL A 59 -3.70 -11.61 -11.67
CA VAL A 59 -4.02 -10.44 -12.49
C VAL A 59 -2.81 -9.48 -12.41
N PRO A 60 -2.25 -9.00 -13.53
CA PRO A 60 -1.14 -8.05 -13.49
C PRO A 60 -1.51 -6.77 -12.73
N ILE A 61 -0.54 -6.17 -12.02
CA ILE A 61 -0.77 -4.94 -11.24
C ILE A 61 -1.24 -3.80 -12.13
N GLU A 62 -0.71 -3.72 -13.34
CA GLU A 62 -1.14 -2.79 -14.39
C GLU A 62 -2.64 -2.86 -14.67
N THR A 63 -3.16 -4.09 -14.79
CA THR A 63 -4.58 -4.33 -15.01
C THR A 63 -5.38 -3.92 -13.79
N CYS A 64 -4.89 -4.19 -12.57
CA CYS A 64 -5.54 -3.73 -11.35
C CYS A 64 -5.61 -2.20 -11.25
N ILE A 65 -4.54 -1.48 -11.65
CA ILE A 65 -4.54 -0.01 -11.73
C ILE A 65 -5.62 0.47 -12.71
N ASP A 66 -5.63 -0.09 -13.93
CA ASP A 66 -6.58 0.30 -14.97
C ASP A 66 -8.04 0.02 -14.56
N GLN A 67 -8.29 -1.12 -13.90
CA GLN A 67 -9.62 -1.47 -13.40
C GLN A 67 -10.04 -0.62 -12.21
N ALA A 68 -9.16 -0.39 -11.24
CA ALA A 68 -9.47 0.42 -10.06
C ALA A 68 -9.83 1.87 -10.45
N SER A 69 -9.06 2.45 -11.37
CA SER A 69 -9.35 3.76 -11.97
C SER A 69 -10.69 3.76 -12.72
N ARG A 70 -10.94 2.76 -13.59
CA ARG A 70 -12.22 2.62 -14.30
C ARG A 70 -13.42 2.47 -13.36
N MET A 71 -13.24 1.82 -12.22
CA MET A 71 -14.25 1.63 -11.18
C MET A 71 -14.38 2.85 -10.24
N ASN A 72 -13.58 3.90 -10.47
CA ASN A 72 -13.59 5.15 -9.72
C ASN A 72 -13.26 4.98 -8.22
N PHE A 73 -12.31 4.08 -7.91
CA PHE A 73 -11.66 4.04 -6.60
C PHE A 73 -10.71 5.22 -6.43
N ASP A 74 -10.58 5.71 -5.21
CA ASP A 74 -9.69 6.81 -4.83
C ASP A 74 -8.23 6.36 -4.71
N GLY A 75 -7.99 5.06 -4.53
CA GLY A 75 -6.66 4.51 -4.42
C GLY A 75 -6.58 3.00 -4.61
N LEU A 76 -5.34 2.51 -4.68
CA LEU A 76 -4.98 1.12 -4.85
C LEU A 76 -3.93 0.72 -3.81
N GLU A 77 -4.18 -0.39 -3.14
CA GLU A 77 -3.20 -1.12 -2.34
C GLU A 77 -2.58 -2.23 -3.20
N ILE A 78 -1.24 -2.34 -3.21
CA ILE A 78 -0.52 -3.36 -3.98
C ILE A 78 -0.06 -4.50 -3.07
N LEU A 79 -0.56 -5.70 -3.33
CA LEU A 79 -0.02 -6.92 -2.74
C LEU A 79 1.28 -7.31 -3.44
N GLU A 80 2.41 -7.23 -2.73
CA GLU A 80 3.76 -7.49 -3.25
C GLU A 80 3.86 -8.87 -3.93
N MET A 81 3.25 -9.90 -3.35
CA MET A 81 3.28 -11.27 -3.91
C MET A 81 2.64 -11.37 -5.30
N GLN A 82 1.83 -10.39 -5.71
CA GLN A 82 1.21 -10.33 -7.03
C GLN A 82 2.11 -9.69 -8.08
N MET A 83 3.18 -9.00 -7.67
CA MET A 83 4.18 -8.43 -8.56
C MET A 83 5.03 -9.54 -9.20
N THR A 84 5.36 -9.36 -10.47
CA THR A 84 6.19 -10.31 -11.25
C THR A 84 7.61 -9.80 -11.48
N ASP A 85 7.87 -8.54 -11.15
CA ASP A 85 9.17 -7.86 -11.29
C ASP A 85 9.33 -6.86 -10.13
N SER A 86 10.57 -6.63 -9.70
CA SER A 86 11.00 -5.65 -8.69
C SER A 86 12.02 -4.64 -9.23
N SER A 87 12.29 -4.67 -10.54
CA SER A 87 13.18 -3.76 -11.23
C SER A 87 12.72 -2.31 -11.10
N ASN A 88 13.66 -1.38 -11.14
CA ASN A 88 13.32 0.04 -11.13
C ASN A 88 12.45 0.45 -12.32
N SER A 89 12.71 -0.13 -13.49
CA SER A 89 11.92 0.16 -14.68
C SER A 89 10.45 -0.18 -14.46
N TYR A 90 10.18 -1.38 -13.92
CA TYR A 90 8.81 -1.82 -13.64
C TYR A 90 8.12 -0.97 -12.58
N ILE A 91 8.80 -0.71 -11.45
CA ILE A 91 8.27 0.15 -10.38
C ILE A 91 7.89 1.53 -10.91
N GLN A 92 8.76 2.16 -11.72
CA GLN A 92 8.49 3.48 -12.27
C GLN A 92 7.41 3.46 -13.35
N GLN A 93 7.25 2.36 -14.08
CA GLN A 93 6.14 2.17 -15.00
C GLN A 93 4.80 2.11 -14.27
N LEU A 94 4.71 1.36 -13.16
CA LEU A 94 3.50 1.29 -12.33
C LEU A 94 3.16 2.66 -11.73
N LYS A 95 4.15 3.35 -11.16
CA LYS A 95 4.00 4.69 -10.60
C LYS A 95 3.48 5.68 -11.64
N ARG A 96 4.09 5.70 -12.84
CA ARG A 96 3.67 6.56 -13.96
C ARG A 96 2.24 6.24 -14.39
N ARG A 97 1.88 4.96 -14.50
CA ARG A 97 0.54 4.53 -14.91
C ARG A 97 -0.52 4.99 -13.92
N ALA A 98 -0.35 4.72 -12.63
CA ALA A 98 -1.28 5.16 -11.59
C ALA A 98 -1.43 6.68 -11.56
N HIS A 99 -0.30 7.42 -11.59
CA HIS A 99 -0.30 8.88 -11.61
C HIS A 99 -1.04 9.46 -12.82
N SER A 100 -0.83 8.91 -14.02
CA SER A 100 -1.49 9.37 -15.26
C SER A 100 -3.01 9.19 -15.24
N GLN A 101 -3.51 8.35 -14.32
CA GLN A 101 -4.93 8.06 -14.14
C GLN A 101 -5.52 8.78 -12.91
N GLY A 102 -4.72 9.56 -12.19
CA GLY A 102 -5.16 10.22 -10.94
C GLY A 102 -5.40 9.24 -9.79
N LEU A 103 -4.92 8.00 -9.89
CA LEU A 103 -5.12 6.97 -8.86
C LEU A 103 -3.96 6.99 -7.85
N ALA A 104 -4.28 7.17 -6.57
CA ALA A 104 -3.28 7.11 -5.52
C ALA A 104 -2.84 5.67 -5.25
N LEU A 105 -1.54 5.40 -5.23
CA LEU A 105 -1.03 4.16 -4.65
C LEU A 105 -0.92 4.38 -3.14
N CYS A 106 -1.87 3.84 -2.38
CA CYS A 106 -2.09 4.24 -0.98
C CYS A 106 -1.56 3.22 0.04
N GLY A 107 -1.38 1.96 -0.37
CA GLY A 107 -0.89 0.89 0.51
C GLY A 107 -0.06 -0.15 -0.24
N PHE A 108 0.78 -0.85 0.51
CA PHE A 108 1.58 -1.96 0.04
C PHE A 108 1.51 -3.10 1.05
N SER A 109 1.31 -4.33 0.62
CA SER A 109 1.28 -5.49 1.54
C SER A 109 2.36 -6.47 1.21
N THR A 110 3.19 -6.81 2.21
CA THR A 110 4.17 -7.88 2.12
C THR A 110 3.68 -9.13 2.87
N HIS A 111 4.42 -10.23 2.71
CA HIS A 111 4.26 -11.46 3.45
C HIS A 111 5.62 -11.87 4.03
N GLN A 112 5.84 -11.56 5.30
CA GLN A 112 7.00 -12.00 6.08
C GLN A 112 6.54 -12.75 7.33
N GLY A 113 7.47 -13.42 8.01
CA GLY A 113 7.21 -14.01 9.32
C GLY A 113 8.41 -13.95 10.24
N PHE A 114 8.19 -13.40 11.44
CA PHE A 114 9.22 -13.22 12.47
C PHE A 114 9.15 -14.28 13.58
N VAL A 115 8.07 -15.07 13.63
CA VAL A 115 7.93 -16.20 14.56
C VAL A 115 8.83 -17.36 14.12
N SER A 116 10.06 -17.41 14.64
CA SER A 116 10.97 -18.52 14.47
C SER A 116 12.07 -18.47 15.54
N PRO A 117 12.50 -19.60 16.12
CA PRO A 117 13.65 -19.63 17.01
C PRO A 117 14.99 -19.40 16.28
N ASP A 118 15.04 -19.70 14.98
CA ASP A 118 16.23 -19.48 14.15
C ASP A 118 16.41 -17.99 13.83
N SER A 119 17.49 -17.41 14.36
CA SER A 119 17.84 -16.01 14.13
C SER A 119 18.16 -15.71 12.68
N THR A 120 18.70 -16.66 11.92
CA THR A 120 19.02 -16.47 10.50
C THR A 120 17.74 -16.26 9.71
N ARG A 121 16.74 -17.12 9.94
CA ARG A 121 15.42 -16.97 9.33
C ARG A 121 14.76 -15.64 9.68
N ARG A 122 14.89 -15.16 10.93
CA ARG A 122 14.38 -13.83 11.31
C ARG A 122 15.10 -12.72 10.55
N GLN A 123 16.42 -12.77 10.50
CA GLN A 123 17.26 -11.80 9.78
C GLN A 123 16.94 -11.75 8.28
N ASP A 124 16.66 -12.89 7.64
CA ASP A 124 16.24 -12.91 6.24
C ASP A 124 14.86 -12.27 6.04
N ASN A 125 13.93 -12.45 6.99
CA ASN A 125 12.63 -11.79 6.95
C ASN A 125 12.74 -10.28 7.21
N ILE A 126 13.68 -9.84 8.06
CA ILE A 126 13.98 -8.42 8.28
C ILE A 126 14.51 -7.80 7.00
N LYS A 127 15.53 -8.40 6.37
CA LYS A 127 16.07 -7.94 5.08
C LYS A 127 15.00 -7.86 3.99
N LYS A 128 14.15 -8.89 3.90
CA LYS A 128 13.00 -8.89 2.98
C LYS A 128 12.06 -7.72 3.27
N THR A 129 11.68 -7.52 4.53
CA THR A 129 10.78 -6.44 4.94
C THR A 129 11.37 -5.07 4.60
N ILE A 130 12.67 -4.86 4.86
CA ILE A 130 13.40 -3.64 4.50
C ILE A 130 13.37 -3.40 2.99
N ALA A 131 13.60 -4.43 2.17
CA ALA A 131 13.51 -4.30 0.71
C ALA A 131 12.08 -3.90 0.26
N SER A 132 11.04 -4.46 0.90
CA SER A 132 9.64 -4.08 0.64
C SER A 132 9.35 -2.63 1.05
N ILE A 133 9.91 -2.14 2.16
CA ILE A 133 9.80 -0.73 2.58
C ILE A 133 10.39 0.19 1.51
N GLU A 134 11.60 -0.11 1.03
CA GLU A 134 12.27 0.67 -0.01
C GLU A 134 11.49 0.63 -1.33
N GLN A 135 10.85 -0.49 -1.66
CA GLN A 135 9.98 -0.62 -2.82
C GLN A 135 8.72 0.24 -2.70
N ALA A 136 8.04 0.22 -1.54
CA ALA A 136 6.90 1.09 -1.26
C ALA A 136 7.28 2.57 -1.38
N TYR A 137 8.42 2.96 -0.80
CA TYR A 137 8.97 4.31 -0.93
C TYR A 137 9.17 4.73 -2.39
N ARG A 138 9.77 3.86 -3.22
CA ARG A 138 10.00 4.15 -4.65
C ARG A 138 8.70 4.30 -5.42
N LEU A 139 7.67 3.50 -5.09
CA LEU A 139 6.31 3.64 -5.62
C LEU A 139 5.61 4.93 -5.13
N GLY A 140 6.12 5.57 -4.07
CA GLY A 140 5.50 6.73 -3.43
C GLY A 140 4.34 6.35 -2.50
N ILE A 141 4.35 5.12 -2.00
CA ILE A 141 3.32 4.57 -1.11
C ILE A 141 3.71 4.87 0.34
N PRO A 142 2.85 5.54 1.14
CA PRO A 142 3.20 5.96 2.49
C PRO A 142 2.91 4.92 3.58
N THR A 143 2.27 3.81 3.26
CA THR A 143 1.90 2.77 4.24
C THR A 143 2.25 1.37 3.74
N MET A 144 2.73 0.52 4.64
CA MET A 144 3.02 -0.88 4.32
C MET A 144 2.48 -1.82 5.39
N ARG A 145 1.61 -2.75 5.01
CA ARG A 145 1.12 -3.81 5.88
C ARG A 145 2.20 -4.86 6.12
N ILE A 146 2.36 -5.23 7.39
CA ILE A 146 3.27 -6.28 7.87
C ILE A 146 2.53 -7.32 8.71
N ASN A 147 3.14 -8.50 8.87
CA ASN A 147 2.63 -9.59 9.71
C ASN A 147 3.60 -9.97 10.83
N THR A 148 3.06 -10.61 11.86
CA THR A 148 3.89 -11.32 12.86
C THR A 148 4.52 -12.58 12.27
N GLY A 149 3.86 -13.21 11.31
CA GLY A 149 4.07 -14.61 10.96
C GLY A 149 3.38 -15.55 11.96
N ARG A 150 3.69 -16.84 11.86
CA ARG A 150 3.01 -17.90 12.60
C ARG A 150 3.99 -19.01 12.99
N TRP A 151 3.59 -19.87 13.93
CA TRP A 151 4.43 -20.98 14.41
C TRP A 151 4.80 -21.97 13.33
N GLY A 152 3.93 -22.17 12.33
CA GLY A 152 4.24 -23.06 11.22
C GLY A 152 4.11 -24.54 11.56
N THR A 153 3.43 -24.91 12.64
CA THR A 153 3.25 -26.30 13.10
C THR A 153 2.19 -27.03 12.28
N ILE A 154 1.13 -26.33 11.84
CA ILE A 154 0.20 -26.86 10.83
C ILE A 154 0.72 -26.51 9.44
N LYS A 155 1.07 -27.51 8.62
CA LYS A 155 1.68 -27.28 7.28
C LYS A 155 0.66 -27.09 6.16
N SER A 156 -0.46 -27.83 6.21
CA SER A 156 -1.53 -27.72 5.20
C SER A 156 -2.34 -26.46 5.43
N PHE A 157 -2.55 -25.68 4.37
CA PHE A 157 -3.41 -24.50 4.43
C PHE A 157 -4.86 -24.89 4.75
N ASP A 158 -5.38 -25.94 4.12
CA ASP A 158 -6.74 -26.42 4.39
C ASP A 158 -6.92 -26.85 5.85
N ALA A 159 -5.92 -27.50 6.43
CA ALA A 159 -5.95 -27.88 7.85
C ALA A 159 -5.88 -26.63 8.76
N LEU A 160 -5.08 -25.63 8.38
CA LEU A 160 -5.01 -24.36 9.11
C LEU A 160 -6.36 -23.62 9.08
N MET A 161 -7.02 -23.59 7.92
CA MET A 161 -8.36 -23.03 7.75
C MET A 161 -9.40 -23.79 8.57
N ALA A 162 -9.38 -25.12 8.51
CA ALA A 162 -10.28 -25.98 9.29
C ALA A 162 -10.12 -25.73 10.80
N ASN A 163 -8.90 -25.42 11.26
CA ASN A 163 -8.61 -25.05 12.63
C ASN A 163 -8.72 -23.54 12.92
N ARG A 164 -9.39 -22.78 12.04
CA ARG A 164 -9.63 -21.33 12.18
C ARG A 164 -8.35 -20.52 12.42
N GLY A 165 -7.23 -20.97 11.86
CA GLY A 165 -5.94 -20.32 12.01
C GLY A 165 -5.26 -20.44 13.34
N ILE A 166 -5.84 -21.23 14.23
CA ILE A 166 -5.22 -21.59 15.47
C ILE A 166 -4.27 -22.73 15.17
N GLU A 167 -3.04 -22.63 15.64
CA GLU A 167 -2.08 -23.72 15.54
C GLU A 167 -1.33 -23.88 16.87
N PRO A 168 -0.88 -25.09 17.20
CA PRO A 168 -0.05 -25.31 18.38
C PRO A 168 1.24 -24.49 18.30
N ARG A 169 1.74 -24.09 19.46
CA ARG A 169 3.09 -23.52 19.59
C ARG A 169 4.14 -24.55 19.16
N LEU A 170 5.29 -24.07 18.74
CA LEU A 170 6.45 -24.94 18.55
C LEU A 170 6.89 -25.52 19.90
N GLU A 171 7.18 -26.82 19.94
CA GLU A 171 7.62 -27.50 21.16
C GLU A 171 8.88 -26.82 21.74
N GLY A 172 8.91 -26.66 23.07
CA GLY A 172 10.00 -25.99 23.78
C GLY A 172 9.94 -24.46 23.78
N TYR A 173 8.94 -23.84 23.13
CA TYR A 173 8.82 -22.37 23.05
C TYR A 173 7.47 -21.85 23.56
N THR A 174 7.50 -20.61 24.05
CA THR A 174 6.32 -19.87 24.54
C THR A 174 5.90 -18.77 23.58
N ASP A 175 4.65 -18.32 23.69
CA ASP A 175 4.21 -17.13 22.94
C ASP A 175 5.02 -15.90 23.32
N ASP A 176 5.52 -15.79 24.56
CA ASP A 176 6.38 -14.67 24.97
C ASP A 176 7.74 -14.69 24.26
N ASP A 177 8.30 -15.86 23.97
CA ASP A 177 9.50 -15.96 23.12
C ASP A 177 9.21 -15.44 21.72
N ALA A 178 8.07 -15.85 21.14
CA ALA A 178 7.66 -15.40 19.83
C ALA A 178 7.32 -13.90 19.78
N TYR A 179 6.69 -13.34 20.82
CA TYR A 179 6.46 -11.89 20.92
C TYR A 179 7.79 -11.13 20.94
N LYS A 180 8.80 -11.59 21.71
CA LYS A 180 10.13 -10.96 21.73
C LYS A 180 10.76 -10.97 20.33
N TRP A 181 10.71 -12.10 19.63
CA TRP A 181 11.26 -12.21 18.27
C TRP A 181 10.57 -11.27 17.28
N VAL A 182 9.23 -11.18 17.34
CA VAL A 182 8.46 -10.28 16.48
C VAL A 182 8.81 -8.83 16.78
N MET A 183 8.83 -8.45 18.06
CA MET A 183 9.10 -7.07 18.45
C MET A 183 10.50 -6.62 18.03
N GLN A 184 11.53 -7.43 18.33
CA GLN A 184 12.91 -7.16 17.92
C GLN A 184 13.04 -7.03 16.41
N SER A 185 12.41 -7.93 15.65
CA SER A 185 12.46 -7.88 14.18
C SER A 185 11.78 -6.64 13.61
N ILE A 186 10.65 -6.21 14.21
CA ILE A 186 9.96 -4.98 13.80
C ILE A 186 10.84 -3.77 14.12
N GLU A 187 11.42 -3.71 15.32
CA GLU A 187 12.32 -2.62 15.73
C GLU A 187 13.51 -2.45 14.77
N GLU A 188 14.08 -3.54 14.28
CA GLU A 188 15.14 -3.50 13.27
C GLU A 188 14.68 -2.92 11.91
N CYS A 189 13.39 -3.01 11.59
CA CYS A 189 12.84 -2.44 10.35
C CYS A 189 12.50 -0.93 10.48
N LEU A 190 12.23 -0.44 11.70
CA LEU A 190 11.72 0.92 11.93
C LEU A 190 12.64 2.05 11.45
N PRO A 191 13.98 1.98 11.59
CA PRO A 191 14.86 3.05 11.10
C PRO A 191 14.73 3.26 9.58
N VAL A 192 14.52 2.18 8.82
CA VAL A 192 14.31 2.29 7.36
C VAL A 192 12.91 2.81 7.07
N ALA A 193 11.89 2.33 7.78
CA ALA A 193 10.52 2.83 7.67
C ALA A 193 10.46 4.36 7.87
N GLU A 194 11.11 4.86 8.92
CA GLU A 194 11.25 6.28 9.22
C GLU A 194 11.96 7.05 8.10
N LYS A 195 13.14 6.57 7.68
CA LYS A 195 13.92 7.18 6.60
C LYS A 195 13.13 7.26 5.28
N CYS A 196 12.31 6.25 5.01
CA CYS A 196 11.50 6.14 3.80
C CYS A 196 10.15 6.86 3.91
N GLY A 197 9.76 7.35 5.09
CA GLY A 197 8.44 7.92 5.30
C GLY A 197 7.30 6.92 5.11
N VAL A 198 7.53 5.65 5.44
CA VAL A 198 6.55 4.56 5.30
C VAL A 198 6.10 4.11 6.68
N VAL A 199 4.81 4.24 6.98
CA VAL A 199 4.23 3.71 8.23
C VAL A 199 3.97 2.22 8.07
N LEU A 200 4.53 1.42 8.99
CA LEU A 200 4.27 -0.01 9.07
C LEU A 200 2.94 -0.25 9.78
N GLY A 201 2.02 -0.90 9.10
CA GLY A 201 0.73 -1.31 9.64
C GLY A 201 0.75 -2.78 10.04
N LEU A 202 0.77 -3.08 11.33
CA LEU A 202 0.66 -4.44 11.82
C LEU A 202 -0.79 -4.91 11.72
N GLU A 203 -1.03 -5.87 10.83
CA GLU A 203 -2.37 -6.38 10.62
C GLU A 203 -2.74 -7.49 11.60
N ASN A 204 -4.01 -7.53 12.00
CA ASN A 204 -4.56 -8.70 12.68
C ASN A 204 -4.65 -9.89 11.71
N HIS A 205 -3.60 -10.70 11.61
CA HIS A 205 -3.51 -11.78 10.62
C HIS A 205 -2.61 -12.93 11.06
N TRP A 206 -3.22 -14.10 11.31
CA TRP A 206 -2.66 -15.37 11.84
C TRP A 206 -1.68 -15.23 13.02
N GLY A 207 -1.28 -16.37 13.60
CA GLY A 207 -0.26 -16.43 14.64
C GLY A 207 -0.55 -15.49 15.82
N LEU A 208 0.46 -14.74 16.25
CA LEU A 208 0.36 -13.78 17.36
C LEU A 208 -0.47 -12.54 16.99
N GLY A 209 -0.48 -12.15 15.71
CA GLY A 209 -1.31 -11.06 15.20
C GLY A 209 -2.78 -11.41 15.06
N ARG A 210 -3.18 -12.70 15.12
CA ARG A 210 -4.58 -13.13 14.86
C ARG A 210 -5.63 -12.41 15.73
N THR A 211 -5.26 -11.94 16.91
CA THR A 211 -6.20 -11.27 17.83
C THR A 211 -5.85 -9.81 18.01
N ALA A 212 -6.85 -8.97 18.23
CA ALA A 212 -6.65 -7.56 18.57
C ALA A 212 -5.75 -7.40 19.81
N ALA A 213 -5.90 -8.25 20.83
CA ALA A 213 -5.04 -8.23 22.02
C ALA A 213 -3.57 -8.49 21.68
N GLY A 214 -3.28 -9.42 20.77
CA GLY A 214 -1.91 -9.71 20.33
C GLY A 214 -1.29 -8.56 19.55
N VAL A 215 -2.05 -7.92 18.65
CA VAL A 215 -1.63 -6.70 17.93
C VAL A 215 -1.37 -5.57 18.92
N LEU A 216 -2.31 -5.31 19.83
CA LEU A 216 -2.21 -4.26 20.87
C LEU A 216 -1.02 -4.49 21.81
N LYS A 217 -0.67 -5.74 22.12
CA LYS A 217 0.53 -6.07 22.90
C LYS A 217 1.81 -5.61 22.19
N ILE A 218 1.92 -5.85 20.89
CA ILE A 218 3.11 -5.50 20.10
C ILE A 218 3.22 -3.98 19.90
N ILE A 219 2.18 -3.34 19.34
CA ILE A 219 2.20 -1.88 19.12
C ILE A 219 2.22 -1.10 20.43
N GLY A 220 1.67 -1.68 21.50
CA GLY A 220 1.71 -1.12 22.84
C GLY A 220 3.10 -1.16 23.46
N ALA A 221 3.90 -2.17 23.15
CA ALA A 221 5.28 -2.28 23.60
C ALA A 221 6.23 -1.39 22.78
N ILE A 222 6.07 -1.34 21.45
CA ILE A 222 6.93 -0.57 20.56
C ILE A 222 6.36 0.84 20.38
N LYS A 223 6.97 1.83 21.04
CA LYS A 223 6.53 3.23 20.98
C LYS A 223 7.15 3.97 19.79
N SER A 224 6.65 3.71 18.58
CA SER A 224 7.09 4.39 17.35
C SER A 224 5.92 4.95 16.55
N PRO A 225 5.98 6.19 16.04
CA PRO A 225 4.95 6.72 15.13
C PRO A 225 4.91 5.97 13.79
N TRP A 226 5.99 5.25 13.45
CA TRP A 226 6.13 4.47 12.22
C TRP A 226 5.60 3.04 12.34
N LEU A 227 4.99 2.68 13.47
CA LEU A 227 4.26 1.43 13.66
C LEU A 227 2.85 1.71 14.15
N GLN A 228 1.86 1.26 13.39
CA GLN A 228 0.43 1.39 13.72
C GLN A 228 -0.29 0.06 13.48
N ALA A 229 -1.58 0.01 13.79
CA ALA A 229 -2.43 -1.13 13.45
C ALA A 229 -3.02 -0.97 12.04
N THR A 230 -3.12 -2.08 11.31
CA THR A 230 -3.98 -2.21 10.13
C THR A 230 -5.11 -3.18 10.50
N LEU A 231 -6.36 -2.71 10.51
CA LEU A 231 -7.49 -3.56 10.86
C LEU A 231 -8.05 -4.23 9.61
N ASP A 232 -8.05 -5.55 9.61
CA ASP A 232 -8.90 -6.36 8.72
C ASP A 232 -10.09 -6.88 9.53
N THR A 233 -11.31 -6.51 9.12
CA THR A 233 -12.52 -6.91 9.83
C THR A 233 -12.92 -8.37 9.61
N GLY A 234 -12.33 -9.04 8.61
CA GLY A 234 -12.60 -10.43 8.26
C GLY A 234 -11.66 -11.45 8.89
N ASN A 235 -10.54 -11.03 9.47
CA ASN A 235 -9.55 -11.89 10.15
C ASN A 235 -9.82 -12.07 11.64
#